data_AF-A0AAJ2NUG3-F1
#
_entry.id   AF-A0AAJ2NUG3-F1
#
_cell.length_a   1.000
_cell.length_b   1.000
_cell.length_c   1.000
_cell.angle_alpha   90.00
_cell.angle_beta   90.00
_cell.angle_gamma   90.00
#
_symmetry.space_group_name_H-M   'P 1'
#
loop_
_entity.id
_entity.type
_entity.pdbx_description
1 polymer ?
#
loop_
_entity_poly.entity_id
_entity_poly.type
_entity_poly.pdbx_seq_one_letter_code
_entity_poly.pdbx_strand_id
1 'polypeptide(L)' 'MGQIFRLKVWGEYALFTRVEAKVERVSYPVMTPSAARGILEGILWKPELKWRIKSIHVV' A
#
# COMPACT_ATOMS: atom_id res chain seq x y z
N MET A 1 21.57 4.18 -7.19
CA MET A 1 20.37 4.75 -6.55
C MET A 1 19.21 4.53 -7.51
N GLY A 2 18.11 3.89 -7.11
CA GLY A 2 16.94 3.70 -7.98
C GLY A 2 16.14 5.00 -8.16
N GLN A 3 15.39 5.12 -9.26
CA GLN A 3 14.50 6.26 -9.50
C GLN A 3 13.33 6.24 -8.50
N ILE A 4 12.94 7.43 -8.03
CA ILE A 4 11.77 7.58 -7.14
C ILE A 4 10.54 7.86 -7.98
N PHE A 5 9.54 7.00 -7.86
CA PHE A 5 8.23 7.17 -8.47
C PHE A 5 7.24 7.72 -7.43
N ARG A 6 6.25 8.49 -7.89
CA ARG A 6 5.12 8.94 -7.08
C ARG A 6 3.83 8.53 -7.77
N LEU A 7 2.92 7.92 -7.02
CA LEU A 7 1.65 7.44 -7.52
C LEU A 7 0.54 8.00 -6.63
N LYS A 8 -0.47 8.64 -7.23
CA LYS A 8 -1.70 9.01 -6.54
C LYS A 8 -2.64 7.82 -6.60
N VAL A 9 -3.07 7.34 -5.44
CA VAL A 9 -4.05 6.26 -5.30
C VAL A 9 -5.25 6.82 -4.55
N TRP A 10 -6.45 6.53 -5.04
CA TRP A 10 -7.70 6.96 -4.42
C TRP A 10 -8.81 5.93 -4.69
N GLY A 11 -9.86 5.99 -3.88
CA GLY A 11 -11.09 5.20 -4.02
C GLY A 11 -12.12 5.72 -3.03
N GLU A 12 -13.40 5.40 -3.24
CA GLU A 12 -14.48 5.80 -2.32
C GLU A 12 -14.36 5.13 -0.95
N TYR A 13 -13.82 3.90 -0.92
CA TYR A 13 -13.63 3.12 0.30
C TYR A 13 -12.26 2.44 0.29
N ALA A 14 -11.72 2.22 1.49
CA ALA A 14 -10.53 1.41 1.71
C ALA A 14 -10.65 0.62 3.01
N LEU A 15 -10.09 -0.59 3.04
CA LEU A 15 -10.05 -1.43 4.24
C LEU A 15 -8.66 -2.05 4.40
N PHE A 16 -7.85 -1.43 5.23
CA PHE A 16 -6.53 -1.93 5.62
C PHE A 16 -6.66 -2.70 6.93
N THR A 17 -7.05 -3.96 6.87
CA THR A 17 -7.45 -4.73 8.06
C THR A 17 -6.35 -4.78 9.13
N ARG A 18 -6.75 -4.40 10.35
CA ARG A 18 -5.96 -4.56 11.57
C ARG A 18 -5.90 -6.03 11.99
N VAL A 19 -4.72 -6.53 12.32
CA VAL A 19 -4.50 -7.97 12.59
C VAL A 19 -5.06 -8.41 13.95
N GLU A 20 -5.20 -7.46 14.87
CA GLU A 20 -5.77 -7.63 16.19
C GLU A 20 -7.30 -7.69 16.19
N ALA A 21 -7.95 -7.11 15.16
CA ALA A 21 -9.40 -7.07 15.03
C ALA A 21 -9.92 -8.36 14.34
N LYS A 22 -10.11 -9.42 15.13
CA LYS A 22 -10.41 -10.77 14.60
C LYS A 22 -11.89 -11.04 14.31
N VAL A 23 -12.80 -10.33 14.96
CA VAL A 23 -14.25 -10.55 14.84
C VAL A 23 -14.83 -9.62 13.78
N GLU A 24 -14.66 -8.31 13.98
CA GLU A 24 -15.09 -7.28 13.04
C GLU A 24 -13.89 -6.70 12.31
N ARG A 25 -14.06 -6.39 11.02
CA ARG A 25 -12.98 -5.82 10.21
C ARG A 25 -12.87 -4.33 10.51
N VAL A 26 -11.73 -3.93 11.08
CA VAL A 26 -11.40 -2.53 11.35
C VAL A 26 -10.21 -2.14 10.49
N SER A 27 -10.30 -0.99 9.81
CA SER A 27 -9.20 -0.47 9.02
C SER A 27 -8.15 0.23 9.89
N TYR A 28 -6.88 0.16 9.50
CA TYR A 28 -5.89 1.16 9.87
C TYR A 28 -6.35 2.54 9.35
N PRO A 29 -5.99 3.64 10.04
CA PRO A 29 -6.38 4.99 9.64
C PRO A 29 -5.74 5.43 8.32
N VAL A 30 -4.64 4.77 7.91
CA VAL A 30 -3.89 5.06 6.69
C VAL A 30 -3.49 3.77 6.00
N MET A 31 -3.14 3.87 4.71
CA MET A 31 -2.61 2.76 3.92
C MET A 31 -1.33 2.19 4.55
N THR A 32 -1.24 0.87 4.64
CA THR A 32 -0.03 0.19 5.12
C THR A 32 1.03 0.10 4.01
N PRO A 33 2.33 0.04 4.34
CA PRO A 33 3.38 -0.17 3.35
C PRO A 33 3.23 -1.48 2.55
N SER A 34 2.64 -2.52 3.14
CA SER A 34 2.32 -3.77 2.43
C SER A 34 1.23 -3.57 1.39
N ALA A 35 0.16 -2.85 1.71
CA ALA A 35 -0.90 -2.52 0.76
C ALA A 35 -0.39 -1.61 -0.38
N ALA A 36 0.40 -0.59 -0.04
CA ALA A 36 1.03 0.29 -1.04
C ALA A 36 1.93 -0.48 -2.01
N ARG A 37 2.72 -1.43 -1.49
CA ARG A 37 3.54 -2.32 -2.31
C ARG A 37 2.68 -3.21 -3.20
N GLY A 38 1.60 -3.80 -2.67
CA GLY A 38 0.66 -4.60 -3.45
C GLY A 38 0.08 -3.85 -4.65
N ILE A 39 -0.25 -2.55 -4.50
CA ILE A 39 -0.71 -1.71 -5.61
C ILE A 39 0.37 -1.55 -6.68
N LEU A 40 1.62 -1.27 -6.29
CA LEU A 40 2.74 -1.16 -7.23
C LEU A 40 3.04 -2.48 -7.94
N GLU A 41 3.00 -3.60 -7.21
CA GLU A 41 3.16 -4.94 -7.75
C GLU A 41 2.05 -5.30 -8.74
N GLY A 42 0.82 -4.83 -8.49
CA GLY A 42 -0.31 -4.99 -9.41
C GLY A 42 -0.19 -4.20 -10.72
N ILE A 43 0.60 -3.11 -10.74
CA ILE A 43 0.93 -2.36 -11.95
C ILE A 43 2.07 -3.04 -12.71
N LEU A 44 3.17 -3.35 -12.01
CA LEU A 44 4.33 -4.01 -12.57
C LEU A 44 5.08 -4.79 -11.49
N TRP A 45 5.24 -6.09 -11.72
CA TRP A 45 6.10 -6.93 -10.92
C TRP A 45 6.84 -7.97 -11.77
N LYS A 46 8.08 -8.26 -11.38
CA LYS A 46 8.91 -9.36 -11.86
C LYS A 46 9.78 -9.88 -10.71
N PRO A 47 10.25 -11.13 -10.71
CA PRO A 47 11.10 -11.68 -9.63
C PRO A 47 12.37 -10.86 -9.34
N GLU A 48 12.92 -10.19 -10.36
CA GLU A 48 14.13 -9.37 -10.27
C GLU A 48 13.84 -7.96 -9.70
N LEU A 49 12.57 -7.58 -9.60
CA LEU A 49 12.12 -6.27 -9.17
C LEU A 49 11.53 -6.33 -7.75
N LYS A 50 11.99 -5.42 -6.87
CA LYS A 50 11.45 -5.27 -5.51
C LYS A 50 11.07 -3.83 -5.25
N TRP A 51 9.77 -3.58 -5.07
CA TRP A 51 9.27 -2.28 -4.65
C TRP A 51 9.61 -2.00 -3.19
N ARG A 52 10.25 -0.86 -2.93
CA ARG A 52 10.50 -0.35 -1.57
C ARG A 52 9.71 0.94 -1.36
N ILE A 53 8.73 0.89 -0.46
CA ILE A 53 7.95 2.06 -0.09
C ILE A 53 8.82 3.01 0.72
N LYS A 54 8.97 4.25 0.24
CA LYS A 54 9.78 5.28 0.91
C LYS A 54 8.94 6.16 1.84
N SER A 55 7.74 6.52 1.41
CA SER A 55 6.84 7.40 2.14
C SER A 55 5.41 7.22 1.65
N ILE A 56 4.45 7.45 2.53
CA ILE A 56 3.03 7.55 2.21
C ILE A 56 2.60 8.95 2.62
N HIS A 57 1.99 9.68 1.69
CA HIS A 57 1.42 11.00 1.94
C HIS A 57 -0.10 10.90 1.93
N VAL A 58 -0.72 11.38 3.00
CA VAL A 58 -2.18 11.40 3.18
C VAL A 58 -2.66 12.79 2.79
N VAL A 59 -3.63 12.84 1.88
CA VAL A 59 -4.22 14.07 1.32
C VAL A 59 -5.64 14.22 1.84
#